data_AF-A0A1W9N8B1-F1
#
_entry.id   AF-A0A1W9N8B1-F1
#
_cell.length_a   1.000
_cell.length_b   1.000
_cell.length_c   1.000
_cell.angle_alpha   90.00
_cell.angle_beta   90.00
_cell.angle_gamma   90.00
#
_symmetry.space_group_name_H-M   'P 1'
#
loop_
_entity.id
_entity.type
_entity.pdbx_description
1 polymer ?
#
loop_
_entity_poly.entity_id
_entity_poly.type
_entity_poly.pdbx_seq_one_letter_code
_entity_poly.pdbx_strand_id
1 'polypeptide(L)'
;MEYKGEDFYVDFPESGNTVEFNGTIRLRDKSEYQVISDILDKALEMVSPTLILDMKELSYLNSSGINMFSKFIIAAKHKNTCAVEILGSSTISWQQKSLKNLQRIWPEVKIEIQ
;
A
#
# COMPACT_ATOMS: atom_id res chain seq x y z
N MET A 1 7.90 1.05 12.13
CA MET A 1 8.89 1.02 11.06
C MET A 1 8.57 2.16 10.12
N GLU A 2 9.57 2.92 9.71
CA GLU A 2 9.36 4.09 8.86
C GLU A 2 10.33 4.10 7.68
N TYR A 3 9.91 4.71 6.59
CA TYR A 3 10.77 5.04 5.46
C TYR A 3 10.44 6.45 4.96
N LYS A 4 11.40 7.35 5.12
CA LYS A 4 11.28 8.75 4.73
C LYS A 4 12.20 9.04 3.55
N GLY A 5 11.59 9.42 2.43
CA GLY A 5 12.31 9.97 1.28
C GLY A 5 12.30 11.49 1.30
N GLU A 6 12.69 12.09 0.17
CA GLU A 6 12.69 13.54 -0.02
C GLU A 6 11.25 14.11 -0.04
N ASP A 7 10.37 13.49 -0.82
CA ASP A 7 8.99 13.97 -1.06
C ASP A 7 7.92 13.04 -0.47
N PHE A 8 8.30 12.00 0.26
CA PHE A 8 7.35 10.99 0.75
C PHE A 8 7.73 10.43 2.11
N TYR A 9 6.73 9.84 2.75
CA TYR A 9 6.88 9.11 3.99
C TYR A 9 5.97 7.89 3.99
N VAL A 10 6.51 6.76 4.45
CA VAL A 10 5.78 5.51 4.70
C VAL A 10 5.98 5.12 6.16
N ASP A 11 4.89 4.85 6.88
CA ASP A 11 4.94 4.47 8.29
C ASP A 11 4.10 3.25 8.57
N PHE A 12 4.58 2.45 9.51
CA PHE A 12 3.84 1.40 10.16
C PHE A 12 4.17 1.41 11.66
N PRO A 13 3.32 2.00 12.51
CA PRO A 13 3.57 2.07 13.95
C PRO A 13 3.50 0.69 14.61
N GLU A 14 4.27 0.48 15.69
CA GLU A 14 4.45 -0.85 16.31
C GLU A 14 3.14 -1.49 16.83
N SER A 15 2.17 -0.68 17.24
CA SER A 15 0.88 -1.14 17.76
C SER A 15 -0.29 -0.82 16.83
N GLY A 16 -0.01 -0.52 15.56
CA GLY A 16 -1.03 -0.18 14.56
C GLY A 16 -1.43 -1.35 13.69
N ASN A 17 -2.54 -1.16 12.98
CA ASN A 17 -2.97 -2.02 11.89
C ASN A 17 -2.91 -1.32 10.53
N THR A 18 -2.36 -0.10 10.49
CA THR A 18 -2.40 0.79 9.33
C THR A 18 -0.99 1.12 8.88
N VAL A 19 -0.73 0.92 7.59
CA VAL A 19 0.47 1.44 6.92
C VAL A 19 0.08 2.73 6.21
N GLU A 20 0.67 3.84 6.61
CA GLU A 20 0.36 5.16 6.07
C GLU A 20 1.32 5.53 4.94
N PHE A 21 0.78 6.03 3.83
CA PHE A 21 1.53 6.50 2.67
C PHE A 21 1.22 7.97 2.41
N ASN A 22 2.26 8.80 2.44
CA ASN A 22 2.14 10.24 2.29
C ASN A 22 3.08 10.78 1.22
N GLY A 23 2.64 11.82 0.51
CA GLY A 23 3.48 12.60 -0.39
C GLY A 23 3.57 12.04 -1.80
N THR A 24 4.77 12.02 -2.38
CA THR A 24 5.01 11.60 -3.76
C THR A 24 6.13 10.55 -3.85
N ILE A 25 5.76 9.34 -4.26
CA ILE A 25 6.72 8.25 -4.48
C ILE A 25 7.12 8.18 -5.96
N ARG A 26 8.34 8.65 -6.25
CA ARG A 26 8.96 8.69 -7.59
C ARG A 26 10.27 7.89 -7.68
N LEU A 27 10.38 6.81 -6.90
CA LEU A 27 11.57 5.96 -6.83
C LEU A 27 11.88 5.34 -8.20
N ARG A 28 13.17 5.34 -8.58
CA ARG A 28 13.64 4.92 -9.91
C ARG A 28 14.17 3.50 -9.87
N ASP A 29 14.77 3.09 -8.75
CA ASP A 29 15.41 1.80 -8.60
C ASP A 29 14.54 0.80 -7.85
N LYS A 30 14.57 -0.47 -8.29
CA LYS A 30 13.83 -1.55 -7.62
C LYS A 30 14.27 -1.75 -6.17
N SER A 31 15.53 -1.48 -5.86
CA SER A 31 16.08 -1.57 -4.50
C SER A 31 15.44 -0.55 -3.56
N GLU A 32 15.06 0.63 -4.05
CA GLU A 32 14.42 1.66 -3.23
C GLU A 32 13.00 1.24 -2.81
N TYR A 33 12.31 0.45 -3.63
CA TYR A 33 11.02 -0.13 -3.28
C TYR A 33 11.11 -1.31 -2.32
N GLN A 34 12.30 -1.92 -2.15
CA GLN A 34 12.47 -3.08 -1.27
C GLN A 34 12.11 -2.71 0.17
N VAL A 35 12.51 -1.53 0.64
CA VAL A 35 12.19 -1.06 2.00
C VAL A 35 10.67 -0.96 2.21
N ILE A 36 9.92 -0.48 1.21
CA ILE A 36 8.45 -0.40 1.27
C ILE A 36 7.84 -1.81 1.26
N SER A 37 8.37 -2.71 0.43
CA SER A 37 7.92 -4.12 0.40
C SER A 37 8.16 -4.82 1.74
N ASP A 38 9.31 -4.60 2.37
CA ASP A 38 9.64 -5.20 3.67
C ASP A 38 8.70 -4.69 4.77
N ILE A 39 8.36 -3.39 4.76
CA ILE A 39 7.35 -2.82 5.67
C ILE A 39 5.99 -3.49 5.47
N LEU A 40 5.55 -3.63 4.23
CA LEU A 40 4.27 -4.25 3.88
C LEU A 40 4.20 -5.73 4.25
N ASP A 41 5.25 -6.49 3.96
CA ASP A 41 5.32 -7.93 4.27
C ASP A 41 5.29 -8.15 5.78
N LYS A 42 6.00 -7.31 6.54
CA LYS A 42 5.99 -7.38 8.00
C LYS A 42 4.66 -6.95 8.59
N ALA A 43 4.02 -5.91 8.06
CA ALA A 43 2.68 -5.51 8.47
C ALA A 43 1.66 -6.64 8.25
N LEU A 44 1.73 -7.32 7.10
CA LEU A 44 0.87 -8.47 6.78
C LEU A 44 1.08 -9.67 7.72
N GLU A 45 2.28 -9.84 8.27
CA GLU A 45 2.59 -10.88 9.27
C GLU A 45 2.14 -10.52 10.69
N MET A 46 2.19 -9.23 11.04
CA MET A 46 1.90 -8.76 12.40
C MET A 46 0.42 -8.46 12.62
N VAL A 47 -0.28 -8.04 11.58
CA VAL A 47 -1.65 -7.52 11.70
C VAL A 47 -2.68 -8.61 11.46
N SER A 48 -3.67 -8.67 12.35
CA SER A 48 -4.88 -9.47 12.23
C SER A 48 -5.99 -8.80 13.07
N PRO A 49 -7.26 -8.78 12.65
CA PRO A 49 -7.81 -9.45 11.46
C PRO A 49 -7.69 -8.67 10.15
N THR A 50 -7.37 -7.37 10.22
CA THR A 50 -7.43 -6.46 9.06
C THR A 50 -6.24 -5.51 9.03
N LEU A 51 -5.51 -5.54 7.91
CA LEU A 51 -4.43 -4.62 7.56
C LEU A 51 -4.98 -3.51 6.67
N ILE A 52 -4.75 -2.26 7.07
CA ILE A 52 -5.18 -1.07 6.36
C ILE A 52 -3.97 -0.45 5.66
N LEU A 53 -4.10 -0.13 4.38
CA LEU A 53 -3.14 0.69 3.64
C LEU A 53 -3.78 2.06 3.42
N ASP A 54 -3.38 3.06 4.19
CA ASP A 54 -3.88 4.43 4.04
C ASP A 54 -3.06 5.17 3.00
N MET A 55 -3.66 5.41 1.83
CA MET A 55 -3.04 6.09 0.69
C MET A 55 -3.70 7.45 0.43
N LYS A 56 -4.58 7.95 1.30
CA LYS A 56 -5.32 9.21 1.04
C LYS A 56 -4.41 10.39 0.73
N GLU A 57 -3.26 10.45 1.39
CA GLU A 57 -2.28 11.53 1.24
C GLU A 57 -1.15 11.19 0.24
N LEU A 58 -1.23 10.05 -0.46
CA LEU A 58 -0.29 9.68 -1.51
C LEU A 58 -0.67 10.33 -2.84
N SER A 59 -0.25 11.59 -3.01
CA SER A 59 -0.51 12.41 -4.19
C SER A 59 -0.02 11.79 -5.51
N TYR A 60 1.05 11.00 -5.49
CA TYR A 60 1.61 10.39 -6.69
C TYR A 60 2.33 9.07 -6.41
N LEU A 61 2.17 8.12 -7.33
CA LEU A 61 2.90 6.85 -7.38
C LEU A 61 3.19 6.48 -8.83
N ASN A 62 4.44 6.13 -9.14
CA ASN A 62 4.81 5.71 -10.49
C ASN A 62 4.41 4.25 -10.79
N SER A 63 4.60 3.82 -12.05
CA SER A 63 4.23 2.47 -12.51
C SER A 63 4.96 1.35 -11.76
N SER A 64 6.23 1.55 -11.42
CA SER A 64 7.01 0.60 -10.60
C SER A 64 6.40 0.40 -9.22
N GLY A 65 5.93 1.49 -8.60
CA GLY A 65 5.22 1.45 -7.32
C GLY A 65 3.89 0.70 -7.42
N ILE A 66 3.08 0.98 -8.44
CA ILE A 66 1.81 0.26 -8.68
C ILE A 66 2.07 -1.24 -8.89
N ASN A 67 3.14 -1.61 -9.59
CA ASN A 67 3.54 -2.99 -9.78
C ASN A 67 4.00 -3.65 -8.46
N MET A 68 4.69 -2.91 -7.60
CA MET A 68 5.05 -3.38 -6.25
C MET A 68 3.79 -3.70 -5.44
N PHE A 69 2.80 -2.80 -5.38
CA PHE A 69 1.53 -3.08 -4.70
C PHE A 69 0.77 -4.26 -5.32
N SER A 70 0.78 -4.39 -6.65
CA SER A 70 0.18 -5.54 -7.33
C SER A 70 0.77 -6.86 -6.85
N LYS A 71 2.10 -6.93 -6.69
CA LYS A 71 2.79 -8.12 -6.15
C LYS A 71 2.46 -8.37 -4.69
N PHE A 72 2.41 -7.30 -3.88
CA PHE A 72 1.99 -7.41 -2.48
C PHE A 72 0.58 -8.01 -2.37
N ILE A 73 -0.38 -7.54 -3.15
CA ILE A 73 -1.76 -8.08 -3.15
C ILE A 73 -1.80 -9.56 -3.58
N ILE A 74 -0.97 -9.97 -4.53
CA ILE A 74 -0.81 -11.38 -4.89
C ILE A 74 -0.31 -12.18 -3.68
N ALA A 75 0.74 -11.72 -3.02
CA ALA A 75 1.31 -12.39 -1.85
C ALA A 75 0.32 -12.47 -0.67
N ALA A 76 -0.39 -11.37 -0.38
CA ALA A 76 -1.41 -11.31 0.65
C ALA A 76 -2.56 -12.28 0.38
N LYS A 77 -3.04 -12.34 -0.87
CA LYS A 77 -4.03 -13.33 -1.31
C LYS A 77 -3.55 -14.77 -1.11
N HIS A 78 -2.29 -15.06 -1.42
CA HIS A 78 -1.74 -16.40 -1.24
C HIS A 78 -1.62 -16.80 0.22
N LYS A 79 -1.22 -15.88 1.11
CA LYS A 79 -1.17 -16.13 2.56
C LYS A 79 -2.58 -16.27 3.14
N ASN A 80 -3.51 -15.39 2.73
CA ASN A 80 -4.89 -15.31 3.19
C ASN A 80 -5.07 -15.38 4.72
N THR A 81 -4.14 -14.78 5.47
CA THR A 81 -4.12 -14.79 6.94
C THR A 81 -4.80 -13.56 7.56
N CYS A 82 -4.98 -12.50 6.77
CA CYS A 82 -5.49 -11.21 7.19
C CYS A 82 -6.25 -10.57 6.04
N ALA A 83 -7.35 -9.87 6.32
CA ALA A 83 -8.03 -9.04 5.34
C ALA A 83 -7.16 -7.81 5.01
N VAL A 84 -7.28 -7.32 3.77
CA VAL A 84 -6.59 -6.09 3.33
C VAL A 84 -7.62 -5.06 2.91
N GLU A 85 -7.51 -3.87 3.49
CA GLU A 85 -8.34 -2.71 3.15
C GLU A 85 -7.42 -1.57 2.68
N ILE A 86 -7.82 -0.88 1.61
CA ILE A 86 -7.06 0.24 1.05
C ILE A 86 -7.94 1.48 1.10
N LEU A 87 -7.45 2.52 1.78
CA LEU A 87 -8.10 3.83 1.82
C LEU A 87 -7.44 4.73 0.79
N GLY A 88 -8.25 5.33 -0.07
CA GLY A 88 -7.80 6.30 -1.06
C GLY A 88 -8.65 7.56 -1.05
N SER A 89 -8.15 8.61 -1.68
CA SER A 89 -8.82 9.89 -1.84
C SER A 89 -9.56 9.99 -3.17
N SER A 90 -10.79 10.50 -3.11
CA SER A 90 -11.60 10.90 -4.27
C SER A 90 -11.00 12.09 -5.02
N THR A 91 -10.15 12.89 -4.37
CA THR A 91 -9.49 14.05 -4.98
C THR A 91 -8.28 13.68 -5.84
N ILE A 92 -7.72 12.48 -5.67
CA ILE A 92 -6.50 12.03 -6.37
C ILE A 92 -6.88 11.07 -7.51
N SER A 93 -6.83 11.57 -8.75
CA SER A 93 -7.39 10.86 -9.92
C SER A 93 -6.78 9.49 -10.20
N TRP A 94 -5.50 9.28 -9.91
CA TRP A 94 -4.85 7.99 -10.16
C TRP A 94 -5.36 6.91 -9.21
N GLN A 95 -5.75 7.26 -7.98
CA GLN A 95 -6.19 6.32 -6.96
C GLN A 95 -7.52 5.67 -7.35
N GLN A 96 -8.46 6.48 -7.85
CA GLN A 96 -9.76 5.99 -8.32
C GLN A 96 -9.66 4.93 -9.42
N LYS A 97 -8.64 5.02 -10.28
CA LYS A 97 -8.43 4.11 -11.41
C LYS A 97 -7.53 2.95 -11.04
N SER A 98 -6.35 3.23 -10.51
CA SER A 98 -5.30 2.22 -10.30
C SER A 98 -5.57 1.35 -9.09
N LEU A 99 -6.08 1.90 -7.97
CA LEU A 99 -6.37 1.08 -6.79
C LEU A 99 -7.47 0.07 -7.11
N LYS A 100 -8.54 0.48 -7.79
CA LYS A 100 -9.61 -0.43 -8.22
C LYS A 100 -9.14 -1.59 -9.09
N ASN A 101 -8.00 -1.46 -9.80
CA ASN A 101 -7.44 -2.58 -10.55
C ASN A 101 -6.88 -3.69 -9.64
N LEU A 102 -6.52 -3.39 -8.39
CA LEU A 102 -6.05 -4.39 -7.42
C LEU A 102 -7.16 -5.39 -7.07
N GLN A 103 -8.43 -4.98 -7.09
CA GLN A 103 -9.58 -5.89 -6.90
C GLN A 103 -9.71 -6.93 -8.02
N ARG A 104 -9.14 -6.70 -9.20
CA ARG A 104 -9.10 -7.72 -10.27
C ARG A 104 -8.13 -8.86 -9.93
N ILE A 105 -7.15 -8.60 -9.07
CA ILE A 105 -6.14 -9.56 -8.62
C ILE A 105 -6.69 -10.36 -7.43
N TRP A 106 -7.26 -9.65 -6.45
CA TRP A 106 -7.90 -10.23 -5.28
C TRP A 106 -9.23 -9.51 -4.97
N PRO A 107 -10.38 -10.12 -5.33
CA PRO A 107 -11.69 -9.48 -5.18
C PRO A 107 -12.09 -9.15 -3.73
N GLU A 108 -11.47 -9.79 -2.72
CA GLU A 108 -11.80 -9.56 -1.31
C GLU A 108 -11.07 -8.35 -0.71
N VAL A 109 -10.09 -7.78 -1.42
CA VAL A 109 -9.48 -6.51 -1.02
C VAL A 109 -10.55 -5.44 -1.05
N LYS A 110 -10.80 -4.80 0.10
CA LYS A 110 -11.72 -3.66 0.13
C LYS A 110 -10.98 -2.42 -0.27
N ILE A 111 -11.63 -1.59 -1.07
CA ILE A 111 -11.10 -0.31 -1.52
C ILE A 111 -12.15 0.75 -1.24
N GLU A 112 -11.82 1.66 -0.35
CA GLU A 112 -12.67 2.79 -0.02
C GLU A 112 -12.04 4.06 -0.59
N ILE A 113 -12.76 4.71 -1.50
CA ILE A 113 -12.39 6.02 -2.03
C ILE A 113 -13.27 7.05 -1.32
N GLN A 114 -12.63 7.95 -0.57
CA GLN A 114 -13.27 8.98 0.26
C GLN A 114 -12.96 10.37 -0.29
#